data_AF-A0A2T7TT79-F1
#
_entry.id   AF-A0A2T7TT79-F1
#
_cell.length_a   1.000
_cell.length_b   1.000
_cell.length_c   1.000
_cell.angle_alpha   90.00
_cell.angle_beta   90.00
_cell.angle_gamma   90.00
#
_symmetry.space_group_name_H-M   'P 1'
#
loop_
_entity.id
_entity.type
_entity.pdbx_description
1 polymer ?
#
loop_
_entity_poly.entity_id
_entity_poly.type
_entity_poly.pdbx_seq_one_letter_code
_entity_poly.pdbx_strand_id
1 'polypeptide(L)'
;MMDMPSLRHNEQSFFGWSTSRRDAPDTNCSAPETAEDFAKSVIATICHASVTPSVGRRTFERCMRALEFGSTSRVGFRHPAKAAAIDQIWREREQLFRTYTASSDKLRFLSTLPGIGPVTKHSLARRLGLYGELRDKAALEKEITRRGSAHV
;
A
#
# COMPACT_ATOMS: atom_id res chain seq x y z
N MET A 1 16.19 -43.65 0.90
CA MET A 1 15.12 -42.85 0.26
C MET A 1 14.07 -42.58 1.33
N MET A 2 14.00 -41.36 1.86
CA MET A 2 12.95 -40.97 2.80
C MET A 2 12.05 -39.95 2.13
N ASP A 3 10.76 -40.23 2.24
CA ASP A 3 9.63 -39.60 1.58
C ASP A 3 9.41 -38.15 2.04
N MET A 4 9.01 -37.30 1.09
CA MET A 4 8.76 -35.86 1.24
C MET A 4 7.28 -35.63 1.52
N PRO A 5 6.86 -34.98 2.63
CA PRO A 5 5.49 -34.55 2.77
C PRO A 5 5.24 -33.25 2.00
N SER A 6 4.47 -33.39 0.93
CA SER A 6 3.91 -32.34 0.09
C SER A 6 3.05 -31.37 0.91
N LEU A 7 3.51 -30.12 1.08
CA LEU A 7 2.73 -29.04 1.68
C LEU A 7 1.72 -28.53 0.65
N ARG A 8 0.47 -28.94 0.84
CA ARG A 8 -0.71 -28.41 0.14
C ARG A 8 -0.83 -26.91 0.35
N HIS A 9 -0.84 -26.16 -0.74
CA HIS A 9 -1.28 -24.78 -0.80
C HIS A 9 -2.78 -24.73 -0.48
N ASN A 10 -3.11 -24.25 0.72
CA ASN A 10 -4.49 -23.95 1.10
C ASN A 10 -4.78 -22.49 0.75
N GLU A 11 -5.25 -22.28 -0.48
CA GLU A 11 -5.91 -21.05 -0.90
C GLU A 11 -7.32 -21.02 -0.29
N GLN A 12 -7.46 -20.41 0.87
CA GLN A 12 -8.75 -20.12 1.49
C GLN A 12 -8.92 -18.62 1.70
N SER A 13 -9.60 -18.01 0.74
CA SER A 13 -10.80 -17.18 0.93
C SER A 13 -10.99 -16.58 2.33
N PHE A 14 -10.56 -15.33 2.53
CA PHE A 14 -10.98 -14.51 3.67
C PHE A 14 -11.04 -13.02 3.30
N PHE A 15 -11.87 -12.68 2.30
CA PHE A 15 -12.23 -11.29 1.99
C PHE A 15 -13.70 -11.06 2.32
N GLY A 16 -14.01 -11.10 3.62
CA GLY A 16 -15.23 -10.52 4.18
C GLY A 16 -15.04 -9.02 4.36
N TRP A 17 -15.28 -8.22 3.32
CA TRP A 17 -15.49 -6.78 3.49
C TRP A 17 -16.92 -6.59 4.03
N SER A 18 -17.08 -6.67 5.34
CA SER A 18 -18.34 -6.30 5.97
C SER A 18 -18.27 -4.83 6.37
N THR A 19 -19.20 -4.08 5.78
CA THR A 19 -19.60 -2.72 6.11
C THR A 19 -19.72 -2.51 7.63
N SER A 20 -18.83 -1.70 8.20
CA SER A 20 -19.13 -0.89 9.38
C SER A 20 -18.18 0.29 9.45
N ARG A 21 -18.69 1.42 8.98
CA ARG A 21 -18.25 2.77 9.29
C ARG A 21 -18.19 2.93 10.81
N ARG A 22 -17.00 3.19 11.35
CA ARG A 22 -16.76 3.91 12.61
C ARG A 22 -15.30 4.37 12.64
N ASP A 23 -15.14 5.68 12.45
CA ASP A 23 -14.04 6.56 12.82
C ASP A 23 -12.66 5.92 12.99
N ALA A 24 -11.94 5.78 11.88
CA ALA A 24 -10.49 5.82 11.92
C ALA A 24 -10.07 7.25 11.57
N PRO A 25 -9.17 7.89 12.35
CA PRO A 25 -8.71 9.23 12.04
C PRO A 25 -8.17 9.23 10.61
N ASP A 26 -8.64 10.19 9.83
CA ASP A 26 -8.27 10.45 8.45
C ASP A 26 -6.80 10.11 8.24
N THR A 27 -6.55 8.97 7.60
CA THR A 27 -5.27 8.79 6.93
C THR A 27 -5.33 9.83 5.84
N ASN A 28 -4.70 10.99 6.05
CA ASN A 28 -4.56 12.04 5.05
C ASN A 28 -4.23 11.35 3.72
N CYS A 29 -5.22 11.28 2.83
CA CYS A 29 -5.10 10.63 1.52
C CYS A 29 -4.41 11.63 0.60
N SER A 30 -3.19 12.00 0.98
CA SER A 30 -2.38 12.98 0.31
C SER A 30 -1.26 12.26 -0.42
N ALA A 31 -0.79 12.86 -1.51
CA ALA A 31 0.39 12.37 -2.18
C ALA A 31 1.56 12.35 -1.17
N PRO A 32 2.36 11.27 -1.13
CA PRO A 32 3.52 11.21 -0.24
C PRO A 32 4.54 12.28 -0.64
N GLU A 33 4.91 13.14 0.30
CA GLU A 33 5.90 14.20 0.08
C GLU A 33 7.32 13.66 0.21
N THR A 34 7.52 12.65 1.05
CA THR A 34 8.83 12.06 1.34
C THR A 34 8.89 10.56 1.05
N ALA A 35 10.11 10.06 0.87
CA ALA A 35 10.36 8.62 0.71
C ALA A 35 9.94 7.82 1.94
N GLU A 36 10.04 8.41 3.14
CA GLU A 36 9.57 7.78 4.36
C GLU A 36 8.05 7.67 4.40
N ASP A 37 7.32 8.72 4.04
CA ASP A 37 5.85 8.70 4.03
C ASP A 37 5.31 7.68 3.02
N PHE A 38 5.99 7.58 1.88
CA PHE A 38 5.72 6.54 0.89
C PHE A 38 5.94 5.15 1.50
N ALA A 39 7.11 4.87 2.07
CA ALA A 39 7.41 3.57 2.68
C ALA A 39 6.44 3.24 3.82
N LYS A 40 6.15 4.18 4.73
CA LYS A 40 5.17 4.03 5.82
C LYS A 40 3.79 3.66 5.27
N SER A 41 3.34 4.28 4.18
CA SER A 41 2.06 3.97 3.54
C SER A 41 2.00 2.55 2.95
N VAL A 42 3.09 2.11 2.32
CA VAL A 42 3.22 0.76 1.75
C VAL A 42 3.22 -0.27 2.89
N ILE A 43 4.06 -0.08 3.92
CA ILE A 43 4.18 -0.96 5.08
C ILE A 43 2.85 -1.06 5.82
N ALA A 44 2.19 0.07 6.08
CA ALA A 44 0.85 0.08 6.68
C ALA A 44 -0.14 -0.73 5.84
N THR A 45 -0.09 -0.64 4.51
CA THR A 45 -0.96 -1.45 3.65
C THR A 45 -0.69 -2.95 3.80
N ILE A 46 0.58 -3.37 3.88
CA ILE A 46 0.96 -4.76 4.11
C ILE A 46 0.50 -5.23 5.50
N CYS A 47 0.66 -4.40 6.53
CA CYS A 47 0.26 -4.71 7.90
C CYS A 47 -1.25 -4.83 8.06
N HIS A 48 -2.03 -4.02 7.34
CA HIS A 48 -3.49 -4.09 7.33
C HIS A 48 -4.04 -5.19 6.40
N ALA A 49 -3.19 -5.86 5.63
CA ALA A 49 -3.62 -6.92 4.73
C ALA A 49 -4.05 -8.16 5.54
N SER A 50 -5.34 -8.52 5.41
CA SER A 50 -5.96 -9.72 5.97
C SER A 50 -6.14 -9.71 7.51
N VAL A 51 -6.14 -8.54 8.15
CA VAL A 51 -6.37 -8.40 9.59
C VAL A 51 -7.33 -7.25 9.91
N THR A 52 -7.85 -7.23 11.13
CA THR A 52 -8.68 -6.10 11.59
C THR A 52 -7.84 -4.82 11.69
N PRO A 53 -8.45 -3.62 11.53
CA PRO A 53 -7.72 -2.35 11.59
C PRO A 53 -6.87 -2.17 12.85
N SER A 54 -7.37 -2.60 14.01
CA SER A 54 -6.65 -2.51 15.29
C SER A 54 -5.41 -3.39 15.33
N VAL A 55 -5.50 -4.61 14.80
CA VAL A 55 -4.35 -5.53 14.72
C VAL A 55 -3.32 -5.02 13.71
N GLY A 56 -3.79 -4.53 12.56
CA GLY A 56 -2.93 -3.92 11.54
C GLY A 56 -2.14 -2.73 12.08
N ARG A 57 -2.80 -1.82 12.81
CA ARG A 57 -2.17 -0.66 13.45
C ARG A 57 -1.10 -1.07 14.47
N ARG A 58 -1.45 -1.97 15.40
CA ARG A 58 -0.50 -2.45 16.42
C ARG A 58 0.71 -3.14 15.77
N THR A 59 0.50 -3.87 14.68
CA THR A 59 1.56 -4.55 13.94
C THR A 59 2.46 -3.52 13.23
N PHE A 60 1.87 -2.52 12.60
CA PHE A 60 2.57 -1.41 11.97
C PHE A 60 3.47 -0.67 12.98
N GLU A 61 2.93 -0.25 14.13
CA GLU A 61 3.69 0.45 15.17
C GLU A 61 4.88 -0.36 15.71
N ARG A 62 4.74 -1.69 15.77
CA ARG A 62 5.84 -2.59 16.17
C ARG A 62 6.90 -2.69 15.09
N CYS A 63 6.50 -2.78 13.82
CA CYS A 63 7.43 -2.82 12.69
C CYS A 63 8.18 -1.50 12.58
N MET A 64 7.50 -0.36 12.67
CA MET A 64 8.14 0.96 12.59
C MET A 64 9.17 1.16 13.70
N ARG A 65 8.82 0.84 14.95
CA ARG A 65 9.80 0.88 16.05
C ARG A 65 11.02 0.01 15.74
N ALA A 66 10.81 -1.24 15.33
CA ALA A 66 11.93 -2.13 15.01
C ALA A 66 12.82 -1.55 13.89
N LEU A 67 12.23 -1.05 12.82
CA LEU A 67 12.95 -0.48 11.67
C LEU A 67 13.70 0.81 12.01
N GLU A 68 13.12 1.67 12.85
CA GLU A 68 13.75 2.90 13.36
C GLU A 68 14.97 2.58 14.23
N PHE A 69 14.94 1.49 15.00
CA PHE A 69 16.09 0.97 15.74
C PHE A 69 17.07 0.15 14.88
N GLY A 70 16.91 0.12 13.55
CA GLY A 70 17.77 -0.65 12.65
C GLY A 70 17.60 -2.16 12.75
N SER A 71 16.53 -2.63 13.39
CA SER A 71 16.17 -4.04 13.52
C SER A 71 15.23 -4.51 12.41
N THR A 72 15.04 -5.81 12.29
CA THR A 72 14.15 -6.41 11.28
C THR A 72 12.68 -6.34 11.71
N SER A 73 11.77 -6.17 10.76
CA SER A 73 10.32 -6.23 11.00
C SER A 73 9.82 -7.62 11.44
N ARG A 74 10.65 -8.67 11.38
CA ARG A 74 10.32 -10.03 11.89
C ARG A 74 10.00 -10.03 13.38
N VAL A 75 10.54 -9.06 14.13
CA VAL A 75 10.24 -8.89 15.57
C VAL A 75 8.76 -8.50 15.78
N GLY A 76 8.16 -7.77 14.83
CA GLY A 76 6.76 -7.36 14.86
C GLY A 76 5.82 -8.26 14.06
N PHE A 77 6.34 -9.08 13.13
CA PHE A 77 5.55 -9.75 12.10
C PHE A 77 5.84 -11.25 12.01
N ARG A 78 4.83 -12.10 12.29
CA ARG A 78 4.98 -13.57 12.33
C ARG A 78 5.19 -14.22 10.96
N HIS A 79 4.81 -13.57 9.86
CA HIS A 79 5.02 -14.14 8.52
C HIS A 79 6.37 -13.68 7.92
N PRO A 80 7.31 -14.60 7.66
CA PRO A 80 8.65 -14.26 7.23
C PRO A 80 8.70 -13.56 5.86
N ALA A 81 7.83 -13.96 4.92
CA ALA A 81 7.77 -13.35 3.59
C ALA A 81 7.31 -11.88 3.63
N LYS A 82 6.30 -11.58 4.45
CA LYS A 82 5.81 -10.19 4.62
C LYS A 82 6.83 -9.33 5.37
N ALA A 83 7.53 -9.90 6.35
CA ALA A 83 8.62 -9.19 7.04
C ALA A 83 9.76 -8.85 6.07
N ALA A 84 10.19 -9.80 5.23
CA ALA A 84 11.22 -9.55 4.23
C ALA A 84 10.81 -8.45 3.23
N ALA A 85 9.53 -8.44 2.80
CA ALA A 85 9.00 -7.37 1.96
C ALA A 85 9.08 -6.00 2.65
N ILE A 86 8.65 -5.91 3.92
CA ILE A 86 8.70 -4.68 4.72
C ILE A 86 10.14 -4.18 4.88
N ASP A 87 11.07 -5.08 5.21
CA ASP A 87 12.49 -4.74 5.39
C ASP A 87 13.09 -4.22 4.07
N GLN A 88 12.75 -4.86 2.95
CA GLN A 88 13.18 -4.42 1.63
C GLN A 88 12.64 -3.03 1.29
N ILE A 89 11.34 -2.79 1.50
CA ILE A 89 10.69 -1.49 1.26
C ILE A 89 11.36 -0.40 2.09
N TRP A 90 11.64 -0.68 3.37
CA TRP A 90 12.28 0.29 4.26
C TRP A 90 13.70 0.64 3.83
N ARG A 91 14.49 -0.39 3.46
CA ARG A 91 15.87 -0.21 2.99
C ARG A 91 15.94 0.54 1.67
N GLU A 92 15.05 0.22 0.73
CA GLU A 92 15.05 0.76 -0.64
C GLU A 92 14.11 1.96 -0.81
N ARG A 93 13.58 2.52 0.28
CA ARG A 93 12.53 3.56 0.29
C ARG A 93 12.81 4.73 -0.63
N GLU A 94 14.05 5.23 -0.67
CA GLU A 94 14.43 6.36 -1.53
C GLU A 94 14.36 6.00 -3.00
N GLN A 95 14.89 4.83 -3.38
CA GLN A 95 14.88 4.37 -4.77
C GLN A 95 13.45 4.07 -5.23
N LEU A 96 12.66 3.42 -4.38
CA LEU A 96 11.26 3.12 -4.66
C LEU A 96 10.44 4.41 -4.81
N PHE A 97 10.66 5.40 -3.96
CA PHE A 97 9.98 6.70 -4.06
C PHE A 97 10.38 7.48 -5.31
N ARG A 98 11.67 7.51 -5.66
CA ARG A 98 12.12 8.12 -6.93
C ARG A 98 11.47 7.47 -8.14
N THR A 99 11.41 6.13 -8.15
CA THR A 99 10.78 5.37 -9.24
C THR A 99 9.27 5.62 -9.29
N TYR A 100 8.60 5.67 -8.14
CA TYR A 100 7.19 6.02 -8.03
C TYR A 100 6.89 7.42 -8.60
N THR A 101 7.68 8.43 -8.23
CA THR A 101 7.50 9.81 -8.69
C THR A 101 7.80 9.98 -10.17
N ALA A 102 8.78 9.24 -10.70
CA ALA A 102 9.10 9.26 -12.13
C ALA A 102 8.13 8.42 -13.00
N SER A 103 7.36 7.52 -12.40
CA SER A 103 6.45 6.64 -13.15
C SER A 103 5.22 7.39 -13.64
N SER A 104 4.96 7.32 -14.95
CA SER A 104 3.71 7.79 -15.55
C SER A 104 2.52 6.91 -15.15
N ASP A 105 2.74 5.61 -14.99
CA ASP A 105 1.73 4.64 -14.52
C ASP A 105 2.05 4.21 -13.08
N LYS A 106 1.60 5.04 -12.14
CA LYS A 106 1.78 4.81 -10.70
C LYS A 106 1.11 3.48 -10.26
N LEU A 107 -0.07 3.14 -10.78
CA LEU A 107 -0.79 1.92 -10.39
C LEU A 107 -0.05 0.65 -10.82
N ARG A 108 0.51 0.64 -12.03
CA ARG A 108 1.35 -0.46 -12.49
C ARG A 108 2.59 -0.60 -11.60
N PHE A 109 3.26 0.50 -11.28
CA PHE A 109 4.40 0.48 -10.35
C PHE A 109 4.04 -0.08 -8.98
N LEU A 110 2.91 0.33 -8.38
CA LEU A 110 2.49 -0.22 -7.09
C LEU A 110 2.29 -1.74 -7.13
N SER A 111 1.98 -2.32 -8.29
CA SER A 111 1.84 -3.77 -8.48
C SER A 111 3.17 -4.52 -8.46
N THR A 112 4.30 -3.82 -8.62
CA THR A 112 5.64 -4.43 -8.62
C THR A 112 6.27 -4.45 -7.23
N LEU A 113 5.65 -3.80 -6.24
CA LEU A 113 6.18 -3.72 -4.88
C LEU A 113 6.06 -5.07 -4.15
N PRO A 114 7.08 -5.48 -3.38
CA PRO A 114 7.03 -6.72 -2.64
C PRO A 114 5.92 -6.68 -1.58
N GLY A 115 5.16 -7.76 -1.46
CA GLY A 115 4.04 -7.85 -0.51
C GLY A 115 2.77 -7.09 -0.94
N ILE A 116 2.78 -6.42 -2.09
CA ILE A 116 1.59 -5.82 -2.70
C ILE A 116 1.03 -6.77 -3.76
N GLY A 117 -0.22 -7.19 -3.56
CA GLY A 117 -0.98 -8.01 -4.49
C GLY A 117 -2.08 -7.21 -5.19
N PRO A 118 -2.88 -7.88 -6.05
CA PRO A 118 -3.91 -7.23 -6.85
C PRO A 118 -4.91 -6.42 -6.02
N VAL A 119 -5.30 -6.95 -4.86
CA VAL A 119 -6.27 -6.31 -3.95
C VAL A 119 -5.62 -5.20 -3.13
N THR A 120 -4.44 -5.45 -2.56
CA THR A 120 -3.74 -4.48 -1.70
C THR A 120 -3.27 -3.25 -2.47
N LYS A 121 -2.98 -3.38 -3.78
CA LYS A 121 -2.69 -2.25 -4.67
C LYS A 121 -3.74 -1.16 -4.62
N HIS A 122 -5.02 -1.51 -4.69
CA HIS A 122 -6.11 -0.54 -4.68
C HIS A 122 -6.25 0.16 -3.33
N SER A 123 -5.96 -0.54 -2.23
CA SER A 123 -5.91 0.06 -0.90
C SER A 123 -4.71 1.01 -0.75
N LEU A 124 -3.55 0.66 -1.29
CA LEU A 124 -2.38 1.54 -1.32
C LEU A 124 -2.64 2.78 -2.17
N ALA A 125 -3.18 2.61 -3.37
CA ALA A 125 -3.50 3.71 -4.27
C ALA A 125 -4.48 4.73 -3.65
N ARG A 126 -5.45 4.26 -2.85
CA ARG A 126 -6.34 5.15 -2.07
C ARG A 126 -5.58 5.94 -1.01
N ARG A 127 -4.70 5.28 -0.25
CA ARG A 127 -3.88 5.95 0.77
C ARG A 127 -2.95 7.01 0.17
N LEU A 128 -2.44 6.77 -1.04
CA LEU A 128 -1.57 7.69 -1.77
C LEU A 128 -2.34 8.78 -2.54
N GLY A 129 -3.66 8.88 -2.39
CA GLY A 129 -4.47 9.93 -3.03
C GLY A 129 -4.68 9.80 -4.53
N LEU A 130 -4.27 8.68 -5.16
CA LEU A 130 -4.29 8.54 -6.63
C LEU A 130 -5.68 8.64 -7.26
N TYR A 131 -6.72 8.24 -6.53
CA TYR A 131 -8.11 8.35 -6.99
C TYR A 131 -8.68 9.77 -6.88
N GLY A 132 -8.12 10.61 -5.98
CA GLY A 132 -8.45 12.02 -5.92
C GLY A 132 -7.90 12.77 -7.13
N GLU A 133 -6.60 12.60 -7.41
CA GLU A 133 -5.92 13.23 -8.56
C GLU A 133 -6.60 12.90 -9.91
N LEU A 134 -7.10 11.67 -10.08
CA LEU A 134 -7.83 11.25 -11.29
C LEU A 134 -9.19 11.95 -11.44
N ARG A 135 -9.93 12.15 -10.34
CA ARG A 135 -11.21 12.88 -10.37
C ARG A 135 -10.99 14.35 -10.73
N ASP A 136 -9.95 14.96 -10.19
CA ASP A 136 -9.65 16.38 -10.43
C ASP A 136 -9.21 16.62 -11.88
N LYS A 137 -8.38 15.72 -12.44
CA LYS A 137 -8.02 15.76 -13.87
C LYS A 137 -9.22 15.59 -14.78
N ALA A 138 -10.08 14.61 -14.50
CA ALA A 138 -11.30 14.38 -15.29
C ALA A 138 -12.30 15.55 -15.19
N ALA A 139 -12.36 16.23 -14.03
CA ALA A 139 -13.18 17.43 -13.87
C ALA A 139 -12.62 18.61 -14.68
N LEU A 140 -11.30 18.79 -14.68
CA LEU A 140 -10.61 19.82 -15.45
C LEU A 140 -10.78 19.63 -16.97
N GLU A 141 -10.63 18.40 -17.48
CA GLU A 141 -10.83 18.09 -18.91
C GLU A 141 -12.28 18.36 -19.38
N LYS A 142 -13.27 18.03 -18.55
CA LYS A 142 -14.69 18.35 -18.81
C LYS A 142 -14.95 19.84 -18.86
N GLU A 143 -14.27 20.62 -18.01
CA GLU A 143 -14.39 22.07 -18.00
C GLU A 143 -13.74 22.73 -19.23
N ILE A 144 -12.57 22.26 -19.65
CA ILE A 144 -11.89 22.72 -20.88
C ILE A 144 -12.76 22.42 -22.11
N THR A 145 -13.34 21.22 -22.19
CA THR A 145 -14.22 20.82 -23.29
C THR A 145 -15.50 21.67 -23.34
N ARG A 146 -16.09 22.01 -22.18
CA ARG A 146 -17.24 22.92 -22.11
C ARG A 146 -16.92 24.34 -22.57
N ARG A 147 -15.74 24.87 -22.23
CA ARG A 147 -15.31 26.22 -22.63
C ARG A 147 -14.88 26.32 -24.09
N GLY A 148 -14.33 25.25 -24.66
CA GLY A 148 -13.98 25.18 -26.08
C GLY A 148 -15.18 25.15 -27.03
N SER A 149 -16.36 24.74 -26.54
CA SER A 149 -17.58 24.62 -27.37
C SER A 149 -18.44 25.89 -27.41
N ALA A 150 -18.04 26.98 -26.74
CA ALA A 150 -18.75 28.26 -26.72
C ALA A 150 -18.20 29.30 -27.73
N HIS A 151 -17.35 28.86 -28.66
CA HIS A 151 -16.78 29.68 -29.75
C HIS A 151 -16.82 28.92 -31.07
N VAL A 152 -18.02 28.53 -31.51
CA VAL A 152 -18.34 28.28 -32.93
C VAL A 152 -19.75 28.80 -33.19
#